data_AF-A0A2A4SV37-F1
#
_entry.id   AF-A0A2A4SV37-F1
#
_cell.length_a   1.000
_cell.length_b   1.000
_cell.length_c   1.000
_cell.angle_alpha   90.00
_cell.angle_beta   90.00
_cell.angle_gamma   90.00
#
_symmetry.space_group_name_H-M   'P 1'
#
loop_
_entity.id
_entity.type
_entity.pdbx_description
1 polymer ?
#
loop_
_entity_poly.entity_id
_entity_poly.type
_entity_poly.pdbx_seq_one_letter_code
_entity_poly.pdbx_strand_id
1 'polypeptide(L)'
;MNIYVHVQKKLKEISPEYIKDINFEDVKMTLQPFEDFYKKSNAIYAEHEKYDLHWAFKDSQKNIHLSMSQLIADINAQYKICKYRNVEVSNTISDIQKILIGHETKIKHWVRFYDIGSFFVTFIDIIISLILILMVTKIGKFGETIFDTGLIATLFVSLVAFLKISLDRFYIIPKVHAWGWKLYKKITSVFLQDTATMLALSFIIKAIIKNHKEQDLAKIFHKSEDLMEG
;
A
#
# COMPACT_ATOMS: atom_id res chain seq x y z
N MET A 1 6.26 11.41 -10.39
CA MET A 1 5.37 10.47 -11.10
C MET A 1 4.03 11.17 -11.31
N ASN A 2 3.47 11.19 -12.52
CA ASN A 2 2.28 12.00 -12.84
C ASN A 2 1.05 11.09 -13.05
N ILE A 3 0.04 11.23 -12.19
CA ILE A 3 -1.21 10.45 -12.26
C ILE A 3 -2.00 10.76 -13.53
N TYR A 4 -1.96 12.00 -14.02
CA TYR A 4 -2.63 12.41 -15.26
C TYR A 4 -2.17 11.56 -16.45
N VAL A 5 -0.86 11.30 -16.55
CA VAL A 5 -0.29 10.46 -17.61
C VAL A 5 -0.80 9.02 -17.52
N HIS A 6 -0.93 8.49 -16.30
CA HIS A 6 -1.43 7.13 -16.08
C HIS A 6 -2.92 7.02 -16.42
N VAL A 7 -3.71 8.02 -16.03
CA VAL A 7 -5.14 8.10 -16.37
C VAL A 7 -5.33 8.22 -17.87
N GLN A 8 -4.57 9.08 -18.56
CA GLN A 8 -4.61 9.18 -20.02
C GLN A 8 -4.24 7.86 -20.71
N LYS A 9 -3.22 7.16 -20.21
CA LYS A 9 -2.85 5.84 -20.72
C LYS A 9 -4.00 4.85 -20.52
N LYS A 10 -4.60 4.80 -19.33
CA LYS A 10 -5.72 3.90 -19.02
C LYS A 10 -6.98 4.23 -19.81
N LEU A 11 -7.29 5.50 -20.03
CA LEU A 11 -8.38 5.93 -20.92
C LEU A 11 -8.21 5.36 -22.34
N LYS A 12 -6.98 5.42 -22.89
CA LYS A 12 -6.65 4.84 -24.21
C LYS A 12 -6.74 3.32 -24.24
N GLU A 13 -6.38 2.65 -23.14
CA GLU A 13 -6.45 1.20 -23.02
C GLU A 13 -7.90 0.70 -22.92
N ILE A 14 -8.70 1.33 -22.05
CA ILE A 14 -10.08 0.93 -21.77
C ILE A 14 -10.97 1.25 -22.97
N SER A 15 -11.06 2.51 -23.39
CA SER A 15 -12.01 2.91 -24.41
C SER A 15 -11.58 4.21 -25.12
N PRO A 16 -10.74 4.11 -26.17
CA PRO A 16 -10.22 5.27 -26.88
C PRO A 16 -11.30 6.11 -27.57
N GLU A 17 -12.45 5.51 -27.89
CA GLU A 17 -13.60 6.14 -28.55
C GLU A 17 -14.24 7.27 -27.72
N TYR A 18 -14.29 7.18 -26.38
CA TYR A 18 -14.88 8.24 -25.53
C TYR A 18 -13.88 9.31 -25.10
N ILE A 19 -12.59 9.20 -25.46
CA ILE A 19 -11.59 10.22 -25.10
C ILE A 19 -11.98 11.61 -25.58
N LYS A 20 -12.60 11.69 -26.76
CA LYS A 20 -13.06 12.95 -27.37
C LYS A 20 -14.19 13.60 -26.58
N ASP A 21 -14.92 12.81 -25.80
CA ASP A 21 -16.10 13.22 -25.05
C ASP A 21 -15.76 13.64 -23.60
N ILE A 22 -14.51 13.46 -23.19
CA ILE A 22 -14.01 13.78 -21.85
C ILE A 22 -13.47 15.21 -21.82
N ASN A 23 -13.97 16.02 -20.89
CA ASN A 23 -13.43 17.34 -20.60
C ASN A 23 -12.14 17.22 -19.77
N PHE A 24 -10.98 17.42 -20.39
CA PHE A 24 -9.69 17.28 -19.73
C PHE A 24 -9.39 18.34 -18.67
N GLU A 25 -10.12 19.46 -18.64
CA GLU A 25 -9.99 20.44 -17.55
C GLU A 25 -10.70 19.95 -16.27
N ASP A 26 -11.89 19.35 -16.40
CA ASP A 26 -12.58 18.70 -15.27
C ASP A 26 -11.78 17.51 -14.75
N VAL A 27 -11.10 16.79 -15.66
CA VAL A 27 -10.16 15.72 -15.31
C VAL A 27 -9.02 16.27 -14.46
N LYS A 28 -8.35 17.34 -14.87
CA LYS A 28 -7.25 17.93 -14.09
C LYS A 28 -7.68 18.33 -12.68
N MET A 29 -8.82 19.02 -12.54
CA MET A 29 -9.34 19.41 -11.22
C MET A 29 -9.62 18.20 -10.33
N THR A 30 -10.25 17.15 -10.88
CA THR A 30 -10.58 15.93 -10.14
C THR A 30 -9.33 15.14 -9.74
N LEU A 31 -8.26 15.22 -10.53
CA LEU A 31 -7.00 14.50 -10.29
C LEU A 31 -6.10 15.16 -9.25
N GLN A 32 -6.27 16.46 -9.00
CA GLN A 32 -5.34 17.23 -8.19
C GLN A 32 -5.12 16.67 -6.77
N PRO A 33 -6.17 16.26 -6.01
CA PRO A 33 -5.98 15.66 -4.69
C PRO A 33 -5.16 14.36 -4.73
N PHE A 34 -5.32 13.57 -5.79
CA PHE A 34 -4.56 12.35 -5.99
C PHE A 34 -3.11 12.66 -6.38
N GLU A 35 -2.90 13.62 -7.27
CA GLU A 35 -1.57 14.05 -7.66
C GLU A 35 -0.76 14.57 -6.47
N ASP A 36 -1.38 15.34 -5.59
CA ASP A 36 -0.77 15.84 -4.36
C ASP A 36 -0.41 14.70 -3.40
N PHE A 37 -1.31 13.72 -3.24
CA PHE A 37 -1.00 12.50 -2.48
C PHE A 37 0.22 11.77 -3.05
N TYR A 38 0.28 11.53 -4.36
CA TYR A 38 1.40 10.82 -4.97
C TYR A 38 2.71 11.61 -4.93
N LYS A 39 2.66 12.93 -5.06
CA LYS A 39 3.83 13.80 -4.84
C LYS A 39 4.33 13.66 -3.41
N LYS A 40 3.43 13.72 -2.42
CA LYS A 40 3.76 13.55 -1.00
C LYS A 40 4.36 12.17 -0.73
N SER A 41 3.74 11.08 -1.18
CA SER A 41 4.27 9.72 -0.98
C SER A 41 5.64 9.51 -1.62
N ASN A 42 5.87 10.07 -2.81
CA ASN A 42 7.18 10.01 -3.45
C ASN A 42 8.23 10.85 -2.70
N ALA A 43 7.85 12.02 -2.18
CA ALA A 43 8.74 12.84 -1.37
C ALA A 43 9.12 12.13 -0.06
N ILE A 44 8.13 11.52 0.63
CA ILE A 44 8.37 10.71 1.82
C ILE A 44 9.32 9.56 1.52
N TYR A 45 9.16 8.86 0.39
CA TYR A 45 10.08 7.79 0.00
C TYR A 45 11.47 8.30 -0.40
N ALA A 46 11.58 9.45 -1.08
CA ALA A 46 12.86 10.04 -1.48
C ALA A 46 13.65 10.51 -0.25
N GLU A 47 12.96 11.04 0.75
CA GLU A 47 13.53 11.53 2.00
C GLU A 47 13.29 10.56 3.16
N HIS A 48 13.26 9.25 2.88
CA HIS A 48 12.83 8.22 3.83
C HIS A 48 13.65 8.15 5.13
N GLU A 49 14.86 8.69 5.14
CA GLU A 49 15.70 8.81 6.34
C GLU A 49 15.12 9.79 7.38
N LYS A 50 14.26 10.73 6.96
CA LYS A 50 13.65 11.76 7.81
C LYS A 50 12.30 11.34 8.40
N TYR A 51 11.72 10.26 7.91
CA TYR A 51 10.37 9.85 8.25
C TYR A 51 10.37 8.51 8.98
N ASP A 52 9.48 8.38 9.96
CA ASP A 52 9.18 7.10 10.56
C ASP A 52 8.35 6.25 9.57
N LEU A 53 8.80 5.02 9.33
CA LEU A 53 8.18 4.14 8.35
C LEU A 53 6.77 3.71 8.77
N HIS A 54 6.52 3.50 10.07
CA HIS A 54 5.19 3.13 10.56
C HIS A 54 4.19 4.28 10.37
N TRP A 55 4.61 5.51 10.68
CA TRP A 55 3.86 6.72 10.38
C TRP A 55 3.58 6.86 8.87
N ALA A 56 4.59 6.66 8.02
CA ALA A 56 4.44 6.76 6.56
C ALA A 56 3.39 5.78 6.02
N PHE A 57 3.38 4.54 6.49
CA PHE A 57 2.35 3.55 6.15
C PHE A 57 0.95 4.01 6.61
N LYS A 58 0.83 4.47 7.85
CA LYS A 58 -0.46 4.92 8.42
C LYS A 58 -1.03 6.14 7.71
N ASP A 59 -0.18 7.13 7.41
CA ASP A 59 -0.57 8.33 6.65
C ASP A 59 -1.03 7.94 5.24
N SER A 60 -0.29 7.05 4.58
CA SER A 60 -0.63 6.59 3.23
C SER A 60 -1.94 5.82 3.21
N GLN A 61 -2.15 4.92 4.18
CA GLN A 61 -3.41 4.17 4.32
C GLN A 61 -4.61 5.11 4.52
N LYS A 62 -4.48 6.13 5.37
CA LYS A 62 -5.56 7.10 5.61
C LYS A 62 -5.93 7.84 4.33
N ASN A 63 -4.93 8.35 3.60
CA ASN A 63 -5.17 9.09 2.37
C ASN A 63 -5.76 8.19 1.28
N ILE A 64 -5.25 6.96 1.13
CA ILE A 64 -5.82 5.92 0.25
C ILE A 64 -7.31 5.71 0.52
N HIS A 65 -7.67 5.50 1.79
CA HIS A 65 -9.05 5.25 2.18
C HIS A 65 -9.97 6.44 1.86
N LEU A 66 -9.53 7.65 2.16
CA LEU A 66 -10.29 8.88 1.85
C LEU A 66 -10.48 9.05 0.35
N SER A 67 -9.42 8.90 -0.43
CA SER A 67 -9.43 9.01 -1.89
C SER A 67 -10.35 7.96 -2.54
N MET A 68 -10.29 6.70 -2.10
CA MET A 68 -11.17 5.65 -2.62
C MET A 68 -12.63 5.87 -2.24
N SER A 69 -12.90 6.29 -0.99
CA SER A 69 -14.26 6.57 -0.53
C SER A 69 -14.91 7.70 -1.34
N GLN A 70 -14.15 8.76 -1.63
CA GLN A 70 -14.62 9.86 -2.48
C GLN A 70 -14.92 9.40 -3.91
N LEU A 71 -14.06 8.56 -4.48
CA LEU A 71 -14.23 8.05 -5.84
C LEU A 71 -15.44 7.11 -5.96
N ILE A 72 -15.64 6.24 -4.97
CA ILE A 72 -16.85 5.41 -4.85
C ILE A 72 -18.10 6.29 -4.72
N ALA A 73 -18.05 7.36 -3.94
CA ALA A 73 -19.16 8.29 -3.79
C ALA A 73 -19.49 9.03 -5.11
N ASP A 74 -18.48 9.46 -5.87
CA ASP A 74 -18.66 10.11 -7.17
C ASP A 74 -19.28 9.16 -8.20
N ILE A 75 -18.77 7.92 -8.30
CA ILE A 75 -19.36 6.88 -9.16
C ILE A 75 -20.82 6.61 -8.76
N ASN A 76 -21.11 6.50 -7.47
CA ASN A 76 -22.47 6.30 -6.97
C ASN A 76 -23.41 7.48 -7.27
N ALA A 77 -22.90 8.72 -7.17
CA ALA A 77 -23.68 9.91 -7.47
C ALA A 77 -24.04 9.98 -8.96
N GLN A 78 -23.08 9.71 -9.84
CA GLN A 78 -23.31 9.60 -11.28
C GLN A 78 -24.30 8.48 -11.61
N TYR A 79 -24.19 7.34 -10.92
CA TYR A 79 -25.11 6.24 -11.13
C TYR A 79 -26.55 6.53 -10.69
N LYS A 80 -26.74 7.27 -9.58
CA LYS A 80 -28.08 7.71 -9.15
C LYS A 80 -28.79 8.50 -10.25
N ILE A 81 -28.05 9.24 -11.08
CA ILE A 81 -28.58 9.96 -12.24
C ILE A 81 -29.03 8.97 -13.34
N CYS A 82 -28.36 7.82 -13.49
CA CYS A 82 -28.69 6.76 -14.45
C CYS A 82 -29.73 5.74 -13.97
N LYS A 83 -30.20 5.82 -12.72
CA LYS A 83 -30.95 4.74 -12.04
C LYS A 83 -32.36 4.44 -12.58
N TYR A 84 -32.69 4.81 -13.82
CA TYR A 84 -34.03 4.63 -14.37
C TYR A 84 -34.20 3.59 -15.48
N ARG A 85 -33.15 2.94 -16.04
CA ARG A 85 -33.39 2.08 -17.23
C ARG A 85 -32.67 0.75 -17.42
N ASN A 86 -31.64 0.34 -16.66
CA ASN A 86 -30.96 -0.93 -16.98
C ASN A 86 -30.38 -1.70 -15.77
N VAL A 87 -30.89 -2.92 -15.53
CA VAL A 87 -30.44 -3.84 -14.45
C VAL A 87 -29.00 -4.31 -14.67
N GLU A 88 -28.59 -4.47 -15.92
CA GLU A 88 -27.26 -4.97 -16.30
C GLU A 88 -26.16 -3.99 -15.85
N VAL A 89 -26.38 -2.69 -16.08
CA VAL A 89 -25.49 -1.60 -15.62
C VAL A 89 -25.38 -1.56 -14.09
N SER A 90 -26.47 -1.85 -13.37
CA SER A 90 -26.47 -1.91 -11.90
C SER A 90 -25.57 -3.01 -11.36
N ASN A 91 -25.61 -4.19 -11.99
CA ASN A 91 -24.80 -5.33 -11.58
C ASN A 91 -23.32 -5.02 -11.82
N THR A 92 -22.98 -4.45 -12.97
CA THR A 92 -21.60 -4.16 -13.29
C THR A 92 -20.99 -3.08 -12.39
N ILE A 93 -21.77 -2.07 -11.99
CA ILE A 93 -21.30 -1.07 -11.01
C ILE A 93 -21.12 -1.70 -9.63
N SER A 94 -21.99 -2.62 -9.23
CA SER A 94 -21.82 -3.41 -7.99
C SER A 94 -20.54 -4.24 -8.03
N ASP A 95 -20.22 -4.86 -9.17
CA ASP A 95 -19.00 -5.65 -9.32
C ASP A 95 -17.74 -4.78 -9.26
N ILE A 96 -17.76 -3.58 -9.85
CA ILE A 96 -16.68 -2.60 -9.70
C ILE A 96 -16.53 -2.13 -8.26
N GLN A 97 -17.64 -1.92 -7.55
CA GLN A 97 -17.60 -1.62 -6.11
C GLN A 97 -16.97 -2.75 -5.31
N LYS A 98 -17.27 -4.01 -5.64
CA LYS A 98 -16.61 -5.16 -5.00
C LYS A 98 -15.13 -5.19 -5.32
N ILE A 99 -14.71 -4.91 -6.56
CA ILE A 99 -13.30 -4.81 -6.94
C ILE A 99 -12.63 -3.68 -6.13
N LEU A 100 -13.26 -2.51 -6.04
CA LEU A 100 -12.78 -1.35 -5.25
C LEU A 100 -12.56 -1.71 -3.77
N ILE A 101 -13.56 -2.34 -3.14
CA ILE A 101 -13.48 -2.81 -1.75
C ILE A 101 -12.41 -3.90 -1.60
N GLY A 102 -12.29 -4.79 -2.60
CA GLY A 102 -11.26 -5.83 -2.67
C GLY A 102 -9.85 -5.25 -2.69
N HIS A 103 -9.61 -4.19 -3.46
CA HIS A 103 -8.31 -3.50 -3.52
C HIS A 103 -7.99 -2.78 -2.21
N GLU A 104 -8.96 -2.08 -1.61
CA GLU A 104 -8.79 -1.48 -0.27
C GLU A 104 -8.41 -2.54 0.77
N THR A 105 -9.08 -3.70 0.70
CA THR A 105 -8.82 -4.84 1.57
C THR A 105 -7.43 -5.42 1.35
N LYS A 106 -6.96 -5.55 0.10
CA LYS A 106 -5.58 -5.99 -0.23
C LYS A 106 -4.55 -5.03 0.39
N ILE A 107 -4.74 -3.72 0.26
CA ILE A 107 -3.82 -2.72 0.85
C ILE A 107 -3.78 -2.85 2.38
N LYS A 108 -4.94 -3.00 3.02
CA LYS A 108 -5.03 -3.24 4.47
C LYS A 108 -4.30 -4.52 4.89
N HIS A 109 -4.37 -5.58 4.07
CA HIS A 109 -3.60 -6.81 4.31
C HIS A 109 -2.10 -6.57 4.20
N TRP A 110 -1.62 -5.84 3.19
CA TRP A 110 -0.19 -5.54 3.05
C TRP A 110 0.37 -4.75 4.22
N VAL A 111 -0.37 -3.76 4.73
CA VAL A 111 0.02 -3.01 5.94
C VAL A 111 0.07 -3.94 7.16
N ARG A 112 -0.94 -4.82 7.33
CA ARG A 112 -0.91 -5.84 8.39
C ARG A 112 0.27 -6.79 8.27
N PHE A 113 0.63 -7.22 7.06
CA PHE A 113 1.80 -8.07 6.84
C PHE A 113 3.09 -7.38 7.27
N TYR A 114 3.21 -6.07 7.03
CA TYR A 114 4.34 -5.28 7.53
C TYR A 114 4.35 -5.23 9.07
N ASP A 115 3.22 -4.92 9.70
CA ASP A 115 3.12 -4.85 11.16
C ASP A 115 3.46 -6.20 11.81
N ILE A 116 2.96 -7.30 11.24
CA ILE A 116 3.26 -8.67 11.68
C ILE A 116 4.75 -8.98 11.50
N GLY A 117 5.33 -8.65 10.34
CA GLY A 117 6.76 -8.84 10.09
C GLY A 117 7.64 -8.06 11.07
N SER A 118 7.29 -6.80 11.34
CA SER A 118 7.97 -5.97 12.34
C SER A 118 7.83 -6.55 13.74
N PHE A 119 6.65 -7.08 14.10
CA PHE A 119 6.44 -7.75 15.38
C PHE A 119 7.32 -8.99 15.52
N PHE A 120 7.45 -9.81 14.47
CA PHE A 120 8.32 -10.99 14.49
C PHE A 120 9.78 -10.64 14.73
N VAL A 121 10.27 -9.53 14.16
CA VAL A 121 11.64 -9.05 14.42
C VAL A 121 11.83 -8.72 15.90
N THR A 122 10.91 -7.97 16.49
CA THR A 122 10.94 -7.66 17.93
C THR A 122 10.81 -8.91 18.80
N PHE A 123 9.96 -9.85 18.41
CA PHE A 123 9.76 -11.10 19.14
C PHE A 123 11.00 -11.99 19.11
N ILE A 124 11.67 -12.10 17.95
CA ILE A 124 12.95 -12.80 17.82
C ILE A 124 14.01 -12.14 18.69
N ASP A 125 14.05 -10.80 18.75
CA ASP A 125 14.99 -10.07 19.63
C ASP A 125 14.77 -10.40 21.13
N ILE A 126 13.51 -10.50 21.56
CA ILE A 126 13.16 -10.92 22.93
C ILE A 126 13.63 -12.37 23.18
N ILE A 127 13.39 -13.29 22.24
CA ILE A 127 13.83 -14.69 22.36
C ILE A 127 15.35 -14.78 22.44
N ILE A 128 16.08 -14.08 21.57
CA ILE A 128 17.54 -14.04 21.58
C ILE A 128 18.03 -13.52 22.94
N SER A 129 17.42 -12.45 23.46
CA SER A 129 17.75 -11.88 24.77
C SER A 129 17.51 -12.88 25.91
N LEU A 130 16.39 -13.62 25.89
CA LEU A 130 16.09 -14.68 26.85
C LEU A 130 17.09 -15.85 26.78
N ILE A 131 17.43 -16.31 25.57
CA ILE A 131 18.42 -17.36 25.36
C ILE A 131 19.80 -16.93 25.89
N LEU A 132 20.17 -15.66 25.65
CA LEU A 132 21.40 -15.07 26.17
C LEU A 132 21.44 -15.14 27.70
N ILE A 133 20.37 -14.72 28.38
CA ILE A 133 20.25 -14.78 29.85
C ILE A 133 20.33 -16.23 30.36
N LEU A 134 19.65 -17.17 29.70
CA LEU A 134 19.70 -18.59 30.06
C LEU A 134 21.09 -19.18 29.87
N MET A 135 21.80 -18.81 28.79
CA MET A 135 23.18 -19.21 28.57
C MET A 135 24.11 -18.62 29.63
N VAL A 136 23.98 -17.33 29.97
CA VAL A 136 24.73 -16.70 31.07
C VAL A 136 24.51 -17.45 32.37
N THR A 137 23.25 -17.79 32.68
CA THR A 137 22.89 -18.49 33.92
C THR A 137 23.45 -19.91 33.96
N LYS A 138 23.40 -20.65 32.84
CA LYS A 138 23.99 -21.99 32.76
C LYS A 138 25.51 -21.98 32.80
N ILE A 139 26.15 -21.06 32.07
CA ILE A 139 27.60 -20.87 32.10
C ILE A 139 28.06 -20.43 33.48
N GLY A 140 27.30 -19.60 34.20
CA GLY A 140 27.59 -19.24 35.58
C GLY A 140 27.61 -20.46 36.51
N LYS A 141 26.60 -21.33 36.41
CA LYS A 141 26.51 -22.58 37.22
C LYS A 141 27.57 -23.63 36.85
N PHE A 142 27.93 -23.74 35.57
CA PHE A 142 29.01 -24.62 35.11
C PHE A 142 30.40 -24.02 35.35
N GLY A 143 30.49 -22.68 35.40
CA GLY A 143 31.67 -21.89 35.70
C GLY A 143 32.11 -22.06 37.14
N GLU A 144 31.18 -22.15 38.10
CA GLU A 144 31.48 -22.56 39.49
C GLU A 144 32.20 -23.91 39.58
N THR A 145 32.12 -24.77 38.54
CA THR A 145 32.74 -26.10 38.52
C THR A 145 34.00 -26.21 37.65
N ILE A 146 34.27 -25.26 36.74
CA ILE A 146 35.39 -25.34 35.76
C ILE A 146 36.25 -24.06 35.73
N PHE A 147 35.69 -22.90 36.04
CA PHE A 147 36.35 -21.61 35.92
C PHE A 147 36.27 -20.83 37.23
N ASP A 148 37.33 -20.91 38.03
CA ASP A 148 37.53 -20.18 39.28
C ASP A 148 37.69 -18.64 39.07
N THR A 149 37.26 -18.12 37.93
CA THR A 149 37.42 -16.72 37.54
C THR A 149 36.14 -16.24 36.88
N GLY A 150 35.23 -15.68 37.69
CA GLY A 150 34.03 -14.98 37.23
C GLY A 150 34.34 -13.93 36.14
N LEU A 151 35.58 -13.45 36.06
CA LEU A 151 36.12 -12.58 35.03
C LEU A 151 35.99 -13.15 33.61
N ILE A 152 36.25 -14.45 33.38
CA ILE A 152 36.13 -15.07 32.05
C ILE A 152 34.66 -15.18 31.63
N ALA A 153 33.77 -15.55 32.57
CA ALA A 153 32.34 -15.58 32.31
C ALA A 153 31.80 -14.17 32.00
N THR A 154 32.21 -13.15 32.76
CA THR A 154 31.87 -11.75 32.47
C THR A 154 32.34 -11.33 31.08
N LEU A 155 33.59 -11.62 30.71
CA LEU A 155 34.13 -11.30 29.38
C LEU A 155 33.35 -11.98 28.25
N PHE A 156 33.00 -13.27 28.42
CA PHE A 156 32.20 -13.98 27.44
C PHE A 156 30.81 -13.36 27.28
N VAL A 157 30.13 -13.05 28.39
CA VAL A 157 28.81 -12.39 28.37
C VAL A 157 28.89 -11.01 27.71
N SER A 158 29.89 -10.20 28.05
CA SER A 158 30.12 -8.89 27.44
C SER A 158 30.37 -9.02 25.93
N LEU A 159 31.14 -10.01 25.49
CA LEU A 159 31.40 -10.27 24.06
C LEU A 159 30.12 -10.66 23.32
N VAL A 160 29.32 -11.58 23.86
CA VAL A 160 28.07 -12.01 23.23
C VAL A 160 27.05 -10.86 23.20
N ALA A 161 26.93 -10.09 24.28
CA ALA A 161 26.06 -8.91 24.31
C ALA A 161 26.50 -7.86 23.28
N PHE A 162 27.81 -7.61 23.16
CA PHE A 162 28.36 -6.71 22.16
C PHE A 162 28.09 -7.19 20.72
N LEU A 163 28.29 -8.48 20.44
CA LEU A 163 27.98 -9.09 19.15
C LEU A 163 26.50 -8.98 18.81
N LYS A 164 25.61 -9.23 19.78
CA LYS A 164 24.16 -9.09 19.62
C LYS A 164 23.78 -7.66 19.27
N ILE A 165 24.22 -6.68 20.07
CA ILE A 165 23.94 -5.25 19.82
C ILE A 165 24.49 -4.81 18.45
N SER A 166 25.67 -5.31 18.07
CA SER A 166 26.28 -5.02 16.78
C SER A 166 25.48 -5.62 15.62
N LEU A 167 25.04 -6.88 15.73
CA LEU A 167 24.19 -7.52 14.74
C LEU A 167 22.85 -6.80 14.58
N ASP A 168 22.22 -6.41 15.69
CA ASP A 168 20.96 -5.66 15.66
C ASP A 168 21.12 -4.32 14.96
N ARG A 169 22.09 -3.50 15.41
CA ARG A 169 22.28 -2.13 14.89
C ARG A 169 22.79 -2.09 13.47
N PHE A 170 23.71 -2.97 13.09
CA PHE A 170 24.40 -2.88 11.79
C PHE A 170 23.81 -3.79 10.72
N TYR A 171 23.11 -4.87 11.09
CA TYR A 171 22.63 -5.85 10.10
C TYR A 171 21.11 -6.03 10.11
N ILE A 172 20.49 -6.25 11.27
CA ILE A 172 19.07 -6.60 11.33
C ILE A 172 18.20 -5.35 11.09
N ILE A 173 18.35 -4.32 11.92
CA ILE A 173 17.53 -3.09 11.83
C ILE A 173 17.66 -2.44 10.44
N PRO A 174 18.87 -2.24 9.87
CA PRO A 174 18.99 -1.61 8.55
C PRO A 174 18.34 -2.43 7.43
N LYS A 175 18.44 -3.77 7.48
CA LYS A 175 17.80 -4.64 6.47
C LYS A 175 16.29 -4.61 6.57
N VAL A 176 15.73 -4.68 7.77
CA VAL A 176 14.29 -4.62 8.00
C VAL A 176 13.74 -3.27 7.55
N HIS A 177 14.44 -2.18 7.90
CA HIS A 177 14.07 -0.83 7.49
C HIS A 177 14.11 -0.67 5.96
N ALA A 178 15.20 -1.10 5.31
CA ALA A 178 15.32 -1.06 3.85
C ALA A 178 14.25 -1.91 3.14
N TRP A 179 13.92 -3.08 3.68
CA TRP A 179 12.83 -3.92 3.17
C TRP A 179 11.47 -3.23 3.31
N GLY A 180 11.21 -2.65 4.47
CA GLY A 180 9.98 -1.92 4.75
C GLY A 180 9.76 -0.72 3.82
N TRP A 181 10.80 0.05 3.51
CA TRP A 181 10.73 1.12 2.51
C TRP A 181 10.49 0.62 1.08
N LYS A 182 11.10 -0.51 0.70
CA LYS A 182 10.80 -1.15 -0.60
C LYS A 182 9.34 -1.56 -0.68
N LEU A 183 8.79 -2.10 0.41
CA LEU A 183 7.37 -2.46 0.50
C LEU A 183 6.48 -1.22 0.40
N TYR A 184 6.82 -0.13 1.11
CA TYR A 184 6.13 1.16 1.03
C TYR A 184 6.03 1.67 -0.41
N LYS A 185 7.15 1.70 -1.14
CA LYS A 185 7.19 2.11 -2.55
C LYS A 185 6.32 1.20 -3.42
N LYS A 186 6.37 -0.11 -3.19
CA LYS A 186 5.58 -1.07 -3.97
C LYS A 186 4.09 -0.82 -3.77
N ILE A 187 3.62 -0.67 -2.53
CA ILE A 187 2.21 -0.43 -2.22
C ILE A 187 1.72 0.89 -2.82
N THR A 188 2.47 1.97 -2.62
CA THR A 188 2.09 3.30 -3.17
C THR A 188 2.09 3.32 -4.70
N SER A 189 2.98 2.56 -5.34
CA SER A 189 2.99 2.40 -6.79
C SER A 189 1.82 1.56 -7.32
N VAL A 190 1.48 0.46 -6.66
CA VAL A 190 0.31 -0.36 -7.03
C VAL A 190 -0.96 0.48 -6.89
N PHE A 191 -1.09 1.20 -5.77
CA PHE A 191 -2.22 2.08 -5.54
C PHE A 191 -2.34 3.18 -6.61
N LEU A 192 -1.22 3.73 -7.12
CA LEU A 192 -1.25 4.65 -8.26
C LEU A 192 -1.92 4.02 -9.48
N GLN A 193 -1.52 2.80 -9.83
CA GLN A 193 -2.05 2.12 -11.00
C GLN A 193 -3.54 1.85 -10.84
N ASP A 194 -3.95 1.33 -9.68
CA ASP A 194 -5.35 1.06 -9.37
C ASP A 194 -6.19 2.33 -9.44
N THR A 195 -5.74 3.40 -8.77
CA THR A 195 -6.45 4.68 -8.74
C THR A 195 -6.55 5.30 -10.12
N ALA A 196 -5.50 5.23 -10.93
CA ALA A 196 -5.52 5.73 -12.30
C ALA A 196 -6.53 4.97 -13.19
N THR A 197 -6.62 3.65 -13.05
CA THR A 197 -7.63 2.83 -13.74
C THR A 197 -9.04 3.22 -13.32
N MET A 198 -9.27 3.40 -12.01
CA MET A 198 -10.58 3.79 -11.47
C MET A 198 -11.01 5.20 -11.88
N LEU A 199 -10.08 6.15 -11.91
CA LEU A 199 -10.33 7.50 -12.39
C LEU A 199 -10.68 7.51 -13.88
N ALA A 200 -9.92 6.77 -14.69
CA ALA A 200 -10.23 6.60 -16.11
C ALA A 200 -11.64 6.04 -16.33
N LEU A 201 -12.02 5.03 -15.54
CA LEU A 201 -13.34 4.45 -15.55
C LEU A 201 -14.44 5.46 -15.17
N SER A 202 -14.26 6.23 -14.09
CA SER A 202 -15.18 7.30 -13.69
C SER A 202 -15.39 8.32 -14.81
N PHE A 203 -14.32 8.76 -15.49
CA PHE A 203 -14.46 9.70 -16.61
C PHE A 203 -15.18 9.11 -17.81
N ILE A 204 -14.93 7.84 -18.13
CA ILE A 204 -15.62 7.14 -19.22
C ILE A 204 -17.11 7.00 -18.90
N ILE A 205 -17.48 6.65 -17.66
CA ILE A 205 -18.88 6.63 -17.22
C ILE A 205 -19.50 8.01 -17.41
N LYS A 206 -18.90 9.11 -16.91
CA LYS A 206 -19.41 10.47 -17.12
C LYS A 206 -19.66 10.78 -18.60
N ALA A 207 -18.72 10.40 -19.48
CA ALA A 207 -18.83 10.62 -20.91
C ALA A 207 -19.98 9.83 -21.55
N ILE A 208 -20.15 8.55 -21.18
CA ILE A 208 -21.24 7.70 -21.69
C ILE A 208 -22.61 8.22 -21.26
N ILE A 209 -22.73 8.63 -19.99
CA ILE A 209 -23.97 9.21 -19.44
C ILE A 209 -24.33 10.48 -20.20
N LYS A 210 -23.35 11.36 -20.41
CA LYS A 210 -23.53 12.61 -21.15
C LYS A 210 -23.98 12.37 -22.60
N ASN A 211 -23.52 11.29 -23.22
CA ASN A 211 -23.78 10.97 -24.62
C ASN A 211 -24.93 9.96 -24.83
N HIS A 212 -25.66 9.59 -23.77
CA HIS A 212 -26.78 8.64 -23.82
C HIS A 212 -26.46 7.29 -24.49
N LYS A 213 -25.21 6.81 -24.35
CA LYS A 213 -24.72 5.54 -24.94
C LYS A 213 -24.65 4.40 -23.91
N GLU A 214 -25.71 4.25 -23.11
CA GLU A 214 -25.74 3.34 -21.96
C GLU A 214 -25.48 1.86 -22.31
N GLN A 215 -25.66 1.49 -23.58
CA GLN A 215 -25.43 0.13 -24.12
C GLN A 215 -23.95 -0.28 -24.06
N ASP A 216 -23.04 0.69 -24.04
CA ASP A 216 -21.59 0.44 -24.07
C ASP A 216 -20.98 0.23 -22.67
N LEU A 217 -21.76 0.51 -21.60
CA LEU A 217 -21.29 0.43 -20.21
C LEU A 217 -20.80 -0.97 -19.84
N ALA A 218 -21.59 -2.02 -20.13
CA ALA A 218 -21.24 -3.40 -19.78
C ALA A 218 -19.92 -3.85 -20.41
N LYS A 219 -19.69 -3.50 -21.68
CA LYS A 219 -18.47 -3.85 -22.43
C LYS A 219 -17.22 -3.16 -21.85
N ILE A 220 -17.35 -1.89 -21.51
CA ILE A 220 -16.25 -1.08 -20.97
C ILE A 220 -15.86 -1.56 -19.57
N PHE A 221 -16.85 -1.97 -18.80
CA PHE A 221 -16.63 -2.47 -17.46
C PHE A 221 -15.94 -3.83 -17.43
N HIS A 222 -16.34 -4.80 -18.25
CA HIS A 222 -15.60 -6.07 -18.35
C HIS A 222 -14.13 -5.86 -18.73
N LYS A 223 -13.86 -4.97 -19.69
CA LYS A 223 -12.49 -4.65 -20.09
C LYS A 223 -11.69 -3.96 -18.99
N SER A 224 -12.35 -3.22 -18.10
CA SER A 224 -11.70 -2.60 -16.95
C SER A 224 -11.38 -3.59 -15.83
N GLU A 225 -12.23 -4.61 -15.63
CA GLU A 225 -12.04 -5.71 -14.69
C GLU A 225 -10.78 -6.51 -15.05
N ASP A 226 -10.64 -6.91 -16.32
CA ASP A 226 -9.43 -7.59 -16.85
C ASP A 226 -8.14 -6.80 -16.57
N LEU A 227 -8.20 -5.47 -16.65
CA LEU A 227 -7.06 -4.58 -16.41
C LEU A 227 -6.74 -4.35 -14.93
N MET A 228 -7.63 -4.74 -14.03
CA MET A 228 -7.47 -4.64 -12.57
C MET A 228 -7.12 -6.00 -11.93
N GLU A 229 -7.42 -7.11 -12.59
CA GLU A 229 -7.08 -8.46 -12.13
C GLU A 229 -5.68 -8.95 -12.56
N GLY A 230 -5.09 -8.36 -13.61
CA GLY A 230 -3.74 -8.67 -14.11
C GLY A 230 -2.61 -7.96 -13.38
#